data_AF-A0A7C3X178-F1
#
_entry.id   AF-A0A7C3X178-F1
#
_cell.length_a   1.000
_cell.length_b   1.000
_cell.length_c   1.000
_cell.angle_alpha   90.00
_cell.angle_beta   90.00
_cell.angle_gamma   90.00
#
_symmetry.space_group_name_H-M   'P 1'
#
loop_
_entity.id
_entity.type
_entity.pdbx_description
1 polymer ?
#
loop_
_entity_poly.entity_id
_entity_poly.type
_entity_poly.pdbx_seq_one_letter_code
_entity_poly.pdbx_strand_id
1 'polypeptide(L)'
;MNVLKIAATSDATAAAGAVANTFREEGVAEIQAIGPKAVNQAVKCIAIARGYVAPSGIDLFFVPSFVEVEVNGEIRTGIRFTVRSRTPVPPLRPRARRGEGSTAKEEWKDI
;
A
#
# COMPACT_ATOMS: atom_id res chain seq x y z
N MET A 1 2.35 -7.63 -8.63
CA MET A 1 1.53 -6.76 -7.78
C MET A 1 2.49 -6.03 -6.86
N ASN A 2 2.54 -4.71 -6.93
CA ASN A 2 3.51 -3.96 -6.15
C ASN A 2 2.99 -3.76 -4.72
N VAL A 3 3.68 -4.33 -3.73
CA VAL A 3 3.28 -4.22 -2.32
C VAL A 3 3.99 -3.02 -1.71
N LEU A 4 3.20 -2.07 -1.19
CA LEU A 4 3.72 -0.86 -0.56
C LEU A 4 4.17 -1.18 0.87
N LYS A 5 5.47 -1.09 1.12
CA LYS A 5 6.06 -1.30 2.45
C LYS A 5 6.07 0.01 3.21
N ILE A 6 5.56 0.02 4.43
CA ILE A 6 5.47 1.21 5.27
C ILE A 6 6.33 1.04 6.51
N ALA A 7 7.22 2.00 6.73
CA ALA A 7 8.07 2.13 7.89
C ALA A 7 7.39 2.91 9.02
N ALA A 8 8.02 2.89 10.19
CA ALA A 8 7.69 3.84 11.25
C ALA A 8 7.98 5.30 10.85
N THR A 9 8.99 5.51 10.01
CA THR A 9 9.50 6.81 9.54
C THR A 9 8.87 7.27 8.22
N SER A 10 8.04 6.45 7.58
CA SER A 10 7.39 6.81 6.32
C SER A 10 6.49 8.03 6.48
N ASP A 11 6.57 8.94 5.51
CA ASP A 11 5.62 10.03 5.36
C ASP A 11 4.28 9.47 4.86
N ALA A 12 3.26 9.54 5.71
CA ALA A 12 1.93 9.04 5.41
C ALA A 12 1.28 9.72 4.19
N THR A 13 1.59 10.99 3.93
CA THR A 13 1.07 11.77 2.80
C THR A 13 1.68 11.30 1.49
N ALA A 14 3.01 11.13 1.46
CA ALA A 14 3.71 10.61 0.29
C ALA A 14 3.27 9.17 -0.01
N ALA A 15 3.18 8.33 1.02
CA ALA A 15 2.67 6.96 0.90
C ALA A 15 1.22 6.92 0.41
N ALA A 16 0.36 7.85 0.87
CA ALA A 16 -1.03 7.92 0.43
C ALA A 16 -1.16 8.23 -1.06
N GLY A 17 -0.26 9.04 -1.61
CA GLY A 17 -0.15 9.27 -3.04
C GLY A 17 0.13 7.97 -3.80
N ALA A 18 1.09 7.18 -3.33
CA ALA A 18 1.42 5.87 -3.91
C ALA A 18 0.25 4.87 -3.82
N VAL A 19 -0.46 4.81 -2.68
CA VAL A 19 -1.67 3.98 -2.52
C VAL A 19 -2.75 4.39 -3.50
N ALA A 20 -3.05 5.69 -3.60
CA ALA A 20 -4.09 6.19 -4.50
C ALA A 20 -3.74 5.91 -5.98
N ASN A 21 -2.47 6.08 -6.38
CA ASN A 21 -2.04 5.74 -7.74
C ASN A 21 -2.15 4.25 -8.02
N THR A 22 -1.59 3.41 -7.14
CA THR A 22 -1.66 1.94 -7.27
C THR A 22 -3.12 1.48 -7.38
N PHE A 23 -4.01 2.03 -6.55
CA PHE A 23 -5.43 1.72 -6.61
C PHE A 23 -6.08 2.13 -7.94
N ARG A 24 -5.76 3.32 -8.47
CA ARG A 24 -6.27 3.78 -9.77
C ARG A 24 -5.73 2.96 -10.95
N GLU A 25 -4.58 2.32 -10.80
CA GLU A 25 -3.97 1.51 -11.85
C GLU A 25 -4.48 0.06 -11.81
N GLU A 26 -4.56 -0.52 -10.61
CA GLU A 26 -4.80 -1.95 -10.43
C GLU A 26 -6.20 -2.28 -9.86
N GLY A 27 -6.94 -1.29 -9.35
CA GLY A 27 -8.22 -1.49 -8.66
C GLY A 27 -8.06 -2.05 -7.24
N VAL A 28 -6.81 -2.13 -6.78
CA VAL A 28 -6.37 -2.64 -5.50
C VAL A 28 -5.05 -1.98 -5.14
N ALA A 29 -4.81 -1.76 -3.85
CA ALA A 29 -3.46 -1.61 -3.33
C ALA A 29 -3.22 -2.60 -2.18
N GLU A 30 -1.98 -3.06 -2.03
CA GLU A 30 -1.55 -3.85 -0.87
C GLU A 30 -0.48 -3.09 -0.10
N ILE A 31 -0.63 -3.05 1.21
CA ILE A 31 0.31 -2.40 2.12
C ILE A 31 0.81 -3.42 3.13
N GLN A 32 2.10 -3.43 3.43
CA GLN A 32 2.68 -4.22 4.52
C GLN A 32 3.39 -3.32 5.52
N ALA A 33 3.18 -3.59 6.80
CA ALA A 33 3.78 -2.85 7.90
C ALA A 33 4.19 -3.80 9.04
N ILE A 34 5.37 -3.58 9.63
CA ILE A 34 5.90 -4.38 10.73
C ILE A 34 6.07 -3.47 11.95
N GLY A 35 5.46 -3.87 13.07
CA GLY A 35 5.51 -3.13 14.33
C GLY A 35 4.49 -1.98 14.44
N PRO A 36 4.24 -1.49 15.66
CA PRO A 36 3.10 -0.63 15.97
C PRO A 36 3.16 0.75 15.30
N LYS A 37 4.36 1.35 15.21
CA LYS A 37 4.53 2.67 14.58
C LYS A 37 4.26 2.60 13.07
N ALA A 38 4.79 1.59 12.39
CA ALA A 38 4.56 1.37 10.97
C ALA A 38 3.07 1.09 10.67
N VAL A 39 2.40 0.29 11.50
CA VAL A 39 0.96 0.04 11.38
C VAL A 39 0.16 1.33 11.51
N ASN A 40 0.49 2.20 12.47
CA ASN A 40 -0.15 3.50 12.60
C ASN A 40 0.05 4.37 11.35
N GLN A 41 1.26 4.38 10.76
CA GLN A 41 1.51 5.09 9.51
C GLN A 41 0.73 4.51 8.32
N ALA A 42 0.61 3.18 8.23
CA ALA A 42 -0.16 2.53 7.18
C ALA A 42 -1.64 2.92 7.26
N VAL A 43 -2.23 2.93 8.45
CA VAL A 43 -3.63 3.35 8.64
C VAL A 43 -3.83 4.83 8.30
N LYS A 44 -2.93 5.72 8.74
CA LYS A 44 -2.96 7.14 8.37
C LYS A 44 -2.88 7.34 6.85
N CYS A 45 -1.95 6.64 6.21
CA CYS A 45 -1.78 6.63 4.77
C CYS A 45 -3.07 6.24 4.04
N ILE A 46 -3.73 5.14 4.45
CA ILE A 46 -5.02 4.72 3.86
C ILE A 46 -6.11 5.78 4.07
N ALA A 47 -6.18 6.38 5.27
CA ALA A 47 -7.16 7.43 5.57
C ALA A 47 -6.98 8.67 4.67
N ILE A 48 -5.73 9.09 4.43
CA ILE A 48 -5.43 10.19 3.50
C ILE A 48 -5.74 9.78 2.05
N ALA A 49 -5.35 8.56 1.64
CA ALA A 49 -5.60 8.05 0.30
C ALA A 49 -7.09 7.99 -0.04
N ARG A 50 -7.95 7.66 0.94
CA ARG A 50 -9.42 7.77 0.81
C ARG A 50 -9.84 9.18 0.39
N GLY A 51 -9.29 10.21 1.03
CA GLY A 51 -9.54 11.61 0.66
C GLY A 51 -9.09 11.95 -0.76
N TYR A 52 -7.97 11.38 -1.23
CA TYR A 52 -7.45 11.63 -2.58
C TYR A 52 -8.30 11.03 -3.69
N VAL A 53 -8.99 9.92 -3.43
CA VAL A 53 -9.84 9.26 -4.44
C VAL A 53 -11.32 9.62 -4.33
N ALA A 54 -11.75 10.22 -3.22
CA ALA A 54 -13.13 10.66 -3.00
C ALA A 54 -13.69 11.57 -4.12
N PRO A 55 -12.95 12.55 -4.68
CA PRO A 55 -13.45 13.37 -5.80
C PRO A 55 -13.77 12.57 -7.08
N SER A 56 -13.25 11.35 -7.20
CA SER A 56 -13.55 10.44 -8.31
C SER A 56 -14.73 9.50 -8.01
N GLY A 57 -15.47 9.72 -6.91
CA GLY A 57 -16.58 8.87 -6.48
C GLY A 57 -16.15 7.51 -5.91
N ILE A 58 -14.87 7.38 -5.54
CA ILE A 58 -14.30 6.15 -4.99
C ILE A 58 -14.26 6.24 -3.47
N ASP A 59 -14.81 5.24 -2.79
CA ASP A 59 -14.66 5.10 -1.33
C ASP A 59 -13.87 3.84 -1.00
N LEU A 60 -12.66 4.02 -0.44
CA LEU A 60 -11.81 2.89 -0.10
C LEU A 60 -12.19 2.27 1.25
N PHE A 61 -12.02 0.96 1.34
CA PHE A 61 -11.93 0.22 2.58
C PHE A 61 -10.66 -0.65 2.56
N PHE A 62 -10.29 -1.21 3.71
CA PHE A 62 -9.19 -2.15 3.79
C PHE A 62 -9.58 -3.37 4.62
N VAL A 63 -8.95 -4.50 4.32
CA VAL A 63 -9.05 -5.74 5.09
C VAL A 63 -7.67 -6.08 5.63
N PRO A 64 -7.47 -6.09 6.95
CA PRO A 64 -6.18 -6.48 7.54
C PRO A 64 -6.03 -8.00 7.60
N SER A 65 -4.80 -8.49 7.43
CA SER A 65 -4.42 -9.88 7.68
C SER A 65 -3.00 -9.97 8.23
N PHE A 66 -2.68 -11.05 8.94
CA PHE A 66 -1.29 -11.35 9.28
C PHE A 66 -0.51 -11.76 8.03
N VAL A 67 0.79 -11.46 8.03
CA VAL A 67 1.72 -11.86 6.98
C VAL A 67 3.09 -12.14 7.58
N GLU A 68 3.78 -13.16 7.08
CA GLU A 68 5.20 -13.38 7.37
C GLU A 68 6.05 -12.63 6.34
N VAL A 69 7.03 -11.88 6.84
CA VAL A 69 7.92 -11.05 6.02
C VAL A 69 9.36 -11.33 6.43
N GLU A 70 10.21 -11.61 5.46
CA GLU A 70 11.65 -11.75 5.69
C GLU A 70 12.31 -10.35 5.78
N VAL A 71 12.96 -10.07 6.91
CA VAL A 71 13.72 -8.84 7.16
C VAL A 71 15.08 -9.23 7.72
N ASN A 72 16.16 -8.88 7.02
CA ASN A 72 17.54 -9.18 7.42
C ASN A 72 17.80 -10.68 7.70
N GLY A 73 17.11 -11.57 6.97
CA GLY A 73 17.22 -13.03 7.16
C GLY A 73 16.40 -13.59 8.32
N GLU A 74 15.65 -12.74 9.05
CA GLU A 74 14.70 -13.16 10.07
C GLU A 74 13.27 -13.07 9.53
N ILE A 75 12.45 -14.10 9.81
CA ILE A 75 11.01 -14.03 9.54
C ILE A 75 10.36 -13.23 10.65
N ARG A 76 9.63 -12.17 10.27
CA ARG A 76 8.85 -11.32 11.18
C ARG A 76 7.38 -11.34 10.81
N THR A 77 6.54 -11.32 11.83
CA THR A 77 5.09 -11.18 11.63
C THR A 77 4.74 -9.70 11.47
N GLY A 78 4.14 -9.36 10.33
CA GLY A 78 3.60 -8.05 10.02
C GLY A 78 2.09 -8.08 9.82
N ILE A 79 1.53 -6.90 9.50
CA ILE A 79 0.15 -6.74 9.06
C ILE A 79 0.16 -6.36 7.59
N ARG A 80 -0.64 -7.07 6.79
CA ARG A 80 -0.99 -6.69 5.42
C ARG A 80 -2.35 -5.99 5.44
N PHE A 81 -2.45 -4.86 4.75
CA PHE A 81 -3.71 -4.18 4.49
C PHE A 81 -4.03 -4.30 3.00
N THR A 82 -5.11 -5.01 2.69
CA THR A 82 -5.61 -5.16 1.35
C THR A 82 -6.67 -4.09 1.10
N VAL A 83 -6.32 -3.06 0.32
CA VAL A 83 -7.17 -1.89 0.04
C VAL A 83 -8.04 -2.16 -1.20
N ARG A 84 -9.33 -1.85 -1.10
CA ARG A 84 -10.36 -2.08 -2.12
C ARG A 84 -11.34 -0.90 -2.15
N SER A 85 -12.19 -0.81 -3.16
CA SER A 85 -13.29 0.17 -3.21
C SER A 85 -14.63 -0.46 -2.86
N ARG A 86 -15.45 0.27 -2.10
CA ARG A 86 -16.87 -0.06 -1.86
C ARG A 86 -17.75 0.29 -3.05
N THR A 87 -17.38 1.32 -3.79
CA THR A 87 -18.09 1.75 -4.99
C THR A 87 -17.53 1.06 -6.22
N PRO A 88 -18.35 0.79 -7.25
CA PRO A 88 -17.86 0.30 -8.53
C PRO A 88 -16.81 1.26 -9.09
N VAL A 89 -15.62 0.74 -9.39
CA VAL A 89 -14.55 1.54 -9.97
C VAL A 89 -14.84 1.68 -11.47
N PRO A 90 -14.91 2.91 -12.03
CA PRO A 90 -14.99 3.08 -13.48
C PRO A 90 -13.84 2.33 -14.16
N PRO A 91 -14.02 1.82 -15.40
CA PRO A 91 -13.02 1.00 -16.05
C PRO A 91 -11.66 1.71 -16.06
N LEU A 92 -10.69 1.10 -15.38
CA LEU A 92 -9.34 1.62 -15.26
C LEU A 92 -8.73 1.69 -16.66
N ARG A 93 -8.18 2.85 -17.05
CA ARG A 93 -7.37 2.91 -18.29
C ARG A 93 -5.97 2.39 -17.95
N PRO A 94 -5.54 1.25 -18.51
CA PRO A 94 -4.16 0.80 -18.31
C PRO A 94 -3.23 1.80 -19.00
N ARG A 95 -2.35 2.46 -18.26
CA ARG A 95 -1.13 3.03 -18.85
C ARG A 95 -0.11 1.90 -18.98
N ALA A 96 0.53 1.78 -20.13
CA ALA A 96 1.55 0.77 -20.38
C ALA A 96 2.64 0.80 -19.29
N ARG A 97 2.85 -0.32 -18.58
CA ARG A 97 3.91 -0.45 -17.57
C ARG A 97 5.26 -0.13 -18.21
N ARG A 98 5.99 0.83 -17.63
CA ARG A 98 7.38 1.08 -17.99
C ARG A 98 8.27 0.35 -16.97
N GLY A 99 8.80 -0.81 -17.37
CA GLY A 99 9.95 -1.52 -16.78
C GLY A 99 9.76 -2.14 -15.40
N GLU A 100 9.65 -3.48 -15.34
CA GLU A 100 9.79 -4.27 -14.12
C GLU A 100 11.25 -4.69 -13.93
N GLY A 101 11.78 -4.50 -12.72
CA GLY A 101 13.08 -5.04 -12.32
C GLY A 101 13.61 -4.40 -11.04
N SER A 102 13.10 -4.81 -9.88
CA SER A 102 13.84 -4.67 -8.62
C SER A 102 13.57 -5.87 -7.71
N THR A 103 14.65 -6.43 -7.19
CA THR A 103 14.71 -7.65 -6.38
C THR A 103 14.39 -7.39 -4.91
N ALA A 104 13.47 -8.19 -4.36
CA ALA A 104 12.86 -8.05 -3.04
C ALA A 104 13.80 -7.95 -1.81
N LYS A 105 15.10 -8.24 -1.95
CA LYS A 105 16.09 -8.26 -0.85
C LYS A 105 16.63 -6.89 -0.46
N GLU A 106 16.57 -5.89 -1.34
CA GLU A 106 17.09 -4.54 -1.04
C GLU A 106 16.04 -3.63 -0.40
N GLU A 107 14.75 -3.88 -0.67
CA GLU A 107 13.64 -2.97 -0.37
C GLU A 107 13.25 -2.83 1.11
N TRP A 108 13.80 -3.63 2.03
CA TRP A 108 13.56 -3.51 3.47
C TRP A 108 14.76 -2.92 4.24
N LYS A 109 15.90 -2.68 3.58
CA LYS A 109 17.08 -2.14 4.27
C LYS A 109 16.97 -0.65 4.62
N ASP A 110 16.14 0.07 3.88
CA ASP A 110 15.97 1.53 3.98
C ASP A 110 14.61 1.95 4.58
N ILE A 111 13.86 0.99 5.15
CA ILE A 111 12.53 1.15 5.78
C ILE A 111 12.66 0.81 7.26
#